data_AF-A0A3C1NE28-F1
#
_entry.id   AF-A0A3C1NE28-F1
#
_cell.length_a   1.000
_cell.length_b   1.000
_cell.length_c   1.000
_cell.angle_alpha   90.00
_cell.angle_beta   90.00
_cell.angle_gamma   90.00
#
_symmetry.space_group_name_H-M   'P 1'
#
loop_
_entity.id
_entity.type
_entity.pdbx_description
1 polymer ?
#
loop_
_entity_poly.entity_id
_entity_poly.type
_entity_poly.pdbx_seq_one_letter_code
_entity_poly.pdbx_strand_id
1 'polypeptide(L)'
;LLPARSSVYMVDRRLALIGSAYFLLIGLGFMFVEIGLIQRISVFLGHPVYALSIGLFSIILSTGLGSLLSERLTLERPVQFVVWLGVLAAYLFLLPHWLPELTHSSLAAAALPLRALTSVVVIFPAGLLMGFGFPTGMRLVTAIDPQPTPWLWGVNGAAGVLAAGLAVACSIGFSVDTTIRVGGICYLLLLPFALLLLRVPRQVPLVAPT
;
A
#
# COMPACT_ATOMS: atom_id res chain seq x y z
N LEU A 1 9.96 -11.96 -15.84
CA LEU A 1 8.52 -11.95 -16.22
C LEU A 1 8.11 -13.10 -17.15
N LEU A 2 8.99 -13.61 -18.04
CA LEU A 2 8.68 -14.71 -18.97
C LEU A 2 8.22 -16.04 -18.33
N PRO A 3 8.75 -16.51 -17.18
CA PRO A 3 8.29 -17.75 -16.55
C PRO A 3 6.90 -17.65 -15.88
N ALA A 4 6.45 -16.44 -15.54
CA ALA A 4 5.15 -16.22 -14.89
C ALA A 4 4.02 -16.06 -15.91
N ARG A 5 4.33 -15.83 -17.20
CA ARG A 5 3.31 -15.65 -18.23
C ARG A 5 2.49 -16.92 -18.46
N SER A 6 3.11 -18.10 -18.33
CA SER A 6 2.44 -19.40 -18.43
C SER A 6 1.35 -19.60 -17.36
N SER A 7 1.53 -19.02 -16.17
CA SER A 7 0.55 -19.09 -15.07
C SER A 7 -0.74 -18.31 -15.34
N VAL A 8 -0.72 -17.35 -16.27
CA VAL A 8 -1.91 -16.56 -16.65
C VAL A 8 -2.67 -17.18 -17.81
N TYR A 9 -1.99 -17.93 -18.68
CA TYR A 9 -2.62 -18.52 -19.86
C TYR A 9 -3.58 -19.67 -19.55
N MET A 10 -3.47 -20.27 -18.36
CA MET A 10 -4.32 -21.39 -17.92
C MET A 10 -5.52 -20.94 -17.08
N VAL A 11 -5.64 -19.63 -16.83
CA VAL A 11 -6.59 -19.05 -15.87
C VAL A 11 -7.61 -18.18 -16.60
N ASP A 12 -8.79 -17.99 -16.01
CA ASP A 12 -9.78 -17.04 -16.50
C ASP A 12 -9.13 -15.65 -16.69
N ARG A 13 -9.17 -15.15 -17.94
CA ARG A 13 -8.65 -13.84 -18.32
C ARG A 13 -9.20 -12.71 -17.45
N ARG A 14 -10.44 -12.83 -16.99
CA ARG A 14 -11.10 -11.85 -16.13
C ARG A 14 -10.44 -11.78 -14.76
N LEU A 15 -10.13 -12.93 -14.13
CA LEU A 15 -9.42 -12.98 -12.85
C LEU A 15 -8.02 -12.39 -12.99
N ALA A 16 -7.30 -12.76 -14.05
CA ALA A 16 -5.97 -12.24 -14.31
C ALA A 16 -5.96 -10.71 -14.47
N LEU A 17 -6.93 -10.15 -15.19
CA LEU A 17 -7.03 -8.71 -15.42
C LEU A 17 -7.42 -7.94 -14.16
N ILE A 18 -8.45 -8.40 -13.42
CA ILE A 18 -8.89 -7.76 -12.17
C ILE A 18 -7.78 -7.83 -11.12
N GLY A 19 -7.17 -9.01 -10.95
CA GLY A 19 -6.04 -9.21 -10.06
C GLY A 19 -4.87 -8.30 -10.46
N SER A 20 -4.49 -8.28 -11.73
CA SER A 20 -3.37 -7.44 -12.19
C SER A 20 -3.62 -5.96 -11.91
N ALA A 21 -4.84 -5.46 -12.14
CA ALA A 21 -5.20 -4.08 -11.81
C ALA A 21 -5.12 -3.79 -10.30
N TYR A 22 -5.62 -4.70 -9.46
CA TYR A 22 -5.54 -4.59 -8.01
C TYR A 22 -4.08 -4.54 -7.50
N PHE A 23 -3.24 -5.48 -7.93
CA PHE A 23 -1.83 -5.56 -7.49
C PHE A 23 -0.96 -4.44 -8.08
N LEU A 24 -1.28 -3.95 -9.28
CA LEU A 24 -0.67 -2.76 -9.87
C LEU A 24 -0.98 -1.52 -9.03
N LEU A 25 -2.24 -1.31 -8.66
CA LEU A 25 -2.66 -0.18 -7.83
C LEU A 25 -2.05 -0.20 -6.42
N ILE A 26 -1.87 -1.38 -5.82
CA ILE A 26 -1.12 -1.51 -4.56
C ILE A 26 0.32 -1.07 -4.76
N GLY A 27 1.01 -1.58 -5.79
CA GLY A 27 2.42 -1.28 -6.03
C GLY A 27 2.64 0.21 -6.30
N LEU A 28 1.77 0.82 -7.10
CA LEU A 28 1.75 2.26 -7.31
C LEU A 28 1.47 3.01 -6.01
N GLY A 29 0.36 2.71 -5.35
CA GLY A 29 -0.10 3.42 -4.16
C GLY A 29 0.92 3.40 -3.03
N PHE A 30 1.50 2.23 -2.75
CA PHE A 30 2.51 2.05 -1.72
C PHE A 30 3.73 2.94 -1.96
N MET A 31 4.32 2.89 -3.16
CA MET A 31 5.54 3.63 -3.47
C MET A 31 5.31 5.15 -3.51
N PHE A 32 4.16 5.60 -4.01
CA PHE A 32 3.79 7.03 -3.95
C PHE A 32 3.71 7.52 -2.51
N VAL A 33 3.04 6.78 -1.63
CA VAL A 33 2.95 7.14 -0.20
C VAL A 33 4.30 7.05 0.48
N GLU A 34 5.06 5.97 0.29
CA GLU A 34 6.36 5.75 0.91
C GLU A 34 7.35 6.88 0.56
N ILE A 35 7.50 7.19 -0.72
CA ILE A 35 8.43 8.23 -1.18
C ILE A 35 7.95 9.61 -0.73
N GLY A 36 6.66 9.90 -0.83
CA GLY A 36 6.11 11.16 -0.35
C GLY A 36 6.34 11.37 1.14
N LEU A 37 6.11 10.34 1.97
CA LEU A 37 6.39 10.39 3.41
C LEU A 37 7.88 10.57 3.69
N ILE A 38 8.77 9.83 3.02
CA ILE A 38 10.22 9.97 3.20
C ILE A 38 10.69 11.39 2.83
N GLN A 39 10.22 11.95 1.72
CA GLN A 39 10.56 13.32 1.31
C GLN A 39 10.07 14.34 2.34
N ARG A 40 8.86 14.17 2.86
CA ARG A 40 8.28 15.07 3.85
C ARG A 40 9.00 15.00 5.20
N ILE A 41 9.30 13.79 5.66
CA ILE A 41 10.05 13.53 6.88
C ILE A 41 11.52 13.97 6.74
N SER A 42 12.10 13.93 5.53
CA SER A 42 13.42 14.51 5.25
C SER A 42 13.48 16.00 5.56
N VAL A 43 12.45 16.76 5.17
CA VAL A 43 12.34 18.17 5.54
C VAL A 43 12.20 18.33 7.06
N PHE A 44 11.36 17.51 7.70
CA PHE A 44 11.15 17.60 9.15
C PHE A 44 12.36 17.19 9.99
N LEU A 45 13.15 16.21 9.57
CA LEU A 45 14.39 15.76 10.24
C LEU A 45 15.62 16.60 9.83
N GLY A 46 15.53 17.36 8.75
CA GLY A 46 16.61 18.23 8.26
C GLY A 46 17.80 17.46 7.66
N HIS A 47 17.71 16.14 7.53
CA HIS A 47 18.77 15.32 6.96
C HIS A 47 18.19 14.10 6.21
N PRO A 48 18.49 13.94 4.90
CA PRO A 48 17.90 12.90 4.07
C PRO A 48 18.29 11.49 4.49
N VAL A 49 19.50 11.29 5.01
CA VAL A 49 19.95 9.97 5.48
C VAL A 49 19.12 9.50 6.68
N TYR A 50 18.79 10.39 7.62
CA TYR A 50 17.96 10.01 8.77
C TYR A 50 16.53 9.70 8.34
N ALA A 51 16.00 10.45 7.37
CA ALA A 51 14.67 10.20 6.84
C ALA A 51 14.56 8.87 6.10
N LEU A 52 15.58 8.49 5.33
CA LEU A 52 15.63 7.17 4.71
C LEU A 52 15.67 6.07 5.77
N SER A 53 16.60 6.13 6.73
CA SER A 53 16.73 5.08 7.75
C SER A 53 15.49 4.96 8.63
N ILE A 54 15.01 6.08 9.20
CA ILE A 54 13.85 6.08 10.11
C ILE A 54 12.57 5.81 9.32
N GLY A 55 12.43 6.41 8.13
CA GLY A 55 11.25 6.25 7.29
C GLY A 55 11.06 4.81 6.82
N LEU A 56 12.11 4.21 6.24
CA LEU A 56 12.09 2.81 5.80
C LEU A 56 11.89 1.86 6.98
N PHE A 57 12.61 2.07 8.10
CA PHE A 57 12.40 1.26 9.30
C PHE A 57 10.93 1.30 9.75
N SER A 58 10.37 2.50 9.87
CA SER A 58 9.01 2.71 10.35
C SER A 58 7.98 2.08 9.42
N ILE A 59 8.12 2.29 8.10
CA ILE A 59 7.16 1.80 7.12
C ILE A 59 7.25 0.28 6.97
N ILE A 60 8.45 -0.31 6.92
CA ILE A 60 8.63 -1.76 6.83
C ILE A 60 8.09 -2.45 8.09
N LEU A 61 8.40 -1.91 9.27
CA LEU A 61 7.90 -2.47 10.54
C LEU A 61 6.37 -2.39 10.61
N SER A 62 5.79 -1.22 10.39
CA SER A 62 4.34 -1.02 10.48
C SER A 62 3.57 -1.78 9.40
N THR A 63 4.08 -1.85 8.16
CA THR A 63 3.46 -2.65 7.08
C THR A 63 3.56 -4.14 7.34
N GLY A 64 4.67 -4.62 7.91
CA GLY A 64 4.80 -5.99 8.39
C GLY A 64 3.76 -6.32 9.46
N LEU A 65 3.61 -5.45 10.46
CA LEU A 65 2.56 -5.60 11.50
C LEU A 65 1.15 -5.55 10.89
N GLY A 66 0.91 -4.68 9.92
CA GLY A 66 -0.36 -4.58 9.20
C GLY A 66 -0.68 -5.87 8.44
N SER A 67 0.33 -6.46 7.80
CA SER A 67 0.20 -7.74 7.10
C SER A 67 -0.18 -8.86 8.07
N LEU A 68 0.50 -8.98 9.22
CA LEU A 68 0.17 -9.96 10.25
C LEU A 68 -1.23 -9.74 10.85
N LEU A 69 -1.62 -8.48 11.06
CA LEU A 69 -2.94 -8.15 11.57
C LEU A 69 -4.05 -8.49 10.57
N SER A 70 -3.77 -8.39 9.27
CA SER A 70 -4.73 -8.74 8.21
C SER A 70 -5.11 -10.22 8.18
N GLU A 71 -4.27 -11.10 8.76
CA GLU A 71 -4.59 -12.53 8.92
C GLU A 71 -5.64 -12.74 10.02
N ARG A 72 -5.63 -11.89 11.05
CA ARG A 72 -6.58 -11.94 12.17
C ARG A 72 -7.87 -11.17 11.86
N LEU A 73 -7.75 -10.03 11.18
CA LEU A 73 -8.85 -9.17 10.77
C LEU A 73 -9.15 -9.37 9.29
N THR A 74 -9.79 -10.49 8.96
CA THR A 74 -10.08 -10.82 7.57
C THR A 74 -11.11 -9.88 6.96
N LEU A 75 -10.70 -9.17 5.90
CA LEU A 75 -11.59 -8.39 5.06
C LEU A 75 -12.28 -9.36 4.07
N GLU A 76 -13.57 -9.62 4.28
CA GLU A 76 -14.39 -10.55 3.50
C GLU A 76 -15.69 -9.92 3.00
N ARG A 77 -16.15 -8.86 3.67
CA ARG A 77 -17.39 -8.16 3.34
C ARG A 77 -17.11 -6.82 2.67
N PRO A 78 -17.93 -6.39 1.69
CA PRO A 78 -17.81 -5.09 1.03
C PRO A 78 -17.64 -3.92 2.00
N VAL A 79 -18.42 -3.89 3.09
CA VAL A 79 -18.37 -2.82 4.09
C VAL A 79 -16.99 -2.72 4.78
N GLN A 80 -16.30 -3.83 5.00
CA GLN A 80 -14.98 -3.83 5.63
C GLN A 80 -13.94 -3.19 4.72
N PHE A 81 -14.02 -3.44 3.40
CA PHE A 81 -13.16 -2.78 2.41
C PHE A 81 -13.44 -1.28 2.33
N VAL A 82 -14.72 -0.87 2.35
CA VAL A 82 -15.11 0.55 2.36
C VAL A 82 -14.55 1.26 3.60
N VAL A 83 -14.70 0.65 4.78
CA VAL A 83 -14.19 1.23 6.03
C VAL A 83 -12.67 1.30 6.01
N TRP A 84 -11.98 0.20 5.68
CA TRP A 84 -10.52 0.15 5.64
C TRP A 84 -9.92 1.17 4.66
N LEU A 85 -10.39 1.17 3.41
CA LEU A 85 -9.93 2.11 2.38
C LEU A 85 -10.34 3.55 2.70
N GLY A 86 -11.52 3.75 3.28
CA GLY A 86 -12.00 5.05 3.72
C GLY A 86 -11.11 5.65 4.83
N VAL A 87 -10.75 4.84 5.83
CA VAL A 87 -9.85 5.26 6.92
C VAL A 87 -8.45 5.54 6.38
N LEU A 88 -7.90 4.66 5.54
CA LEU A 88 -6.59 4.87 4.91
C LEU A 88 -6.57 6.14 4.05
N ALA A 89 -7.56 6.31 3.18
CA ALA A 89 -7.65 7.49 2.34
C ALA A 89 -7.85 8.76 3.18
N ALA A 90 -8.75 8.76 4.15
CA ALA A 90 -8.93 9.90 5.06
C ALA A 90 -7.60 10.27 5.73
N TYR A 91 -6.86 9.29 6.24
CA TYR A 91 -5.54 9.53 6.83
C TYR A 91 -4.57 10.18 5.83
N LEU A 92 -4.41 9.61 4.64
CA LEU A 92 -3.47 10.10 3.62
C LEU A 92 -3.84 11.47 3.06
N PHE A 93 -5.13 11.77 2.89
CA PHE A 93 -5.60 13.07 2.41
C PHE A 93 -5.51 14.16 3.48
N LEU A 94 -5.73 13.78 4.75
CA LEU A 94 -5.57 14.71 5.87
C LEU A 94 -4.10 14.98 6.13
N LEU A 95 -3.20 14.00 6.00
CA LEU A 95 -1.74 14.10 6.28
C LEU A 95 -1.07 15.39 5.78
N PRO A 96 -1.24 15.82 4.52
CA PRO A 96 -0.74 17.11 4.04
C PRO A 96 -1.20 18.38 4.79
N HIS A 97 -2.36 18.38 5.45
CA HIS A 97 -2.97 19.58 6.03
C HIS A 97 -2.37 19.93 7.41
N TRP A 98 -2.34 18.95 8.31
CA TRP A 98 -1.80 19.05 9.68
C TRP A 98 -0.30 18.79 9.80
N LEU A 99 0.34 18.01 8.92
CA LEU A 99 1.77 17.71 9.06
C LEU A 99 2.70 18.94 8.98
N PRO A 100 2.43 19.97 8.14
CA PRO A 100 3.19 21.21 8.17
C PRO A 100 3.16 21.91 9.53
N GLU A 101 2.07 21.81 10.29
CA GLU A 101 1.98 22.43 11.62
C GLU A 101 3.00 21.81 12.58
N LEU A 102 3.27 20.50 12.48
CA LEU A 102 4.34 19.86 13.23
C LEU A 102 5.73 20.42 12.86
N THR A 103 5.93 20.78 11.59
CA THR A 103 7.20 21.38 11.11
C THR A 103 7.39 22.83 11.55
N HIS A 104 6.32 23.55 11.89
CA HIS A 104 6.37 24.92 12.40
C HIS A 104 6.28 25.02 13.94
N SER A 105 5.99 23.91 14.60
CA SER A 105 5.91 23.83 16.06
C SER A 105 7.29 23.80 16.73
N SER A 106 7.31 23.96 18.05
CA SER A 106 8.54 23.81 18.87
C SER A 106 9.21 22.43 18.72
N LEU A 107 8.50 21.42 18.21
CA LEU A 107 9.05 20.09 17.91
C LEU A 107 10.10 20.13 16.79
N ALA A 108 10.02 21.09 15.86
CA ALA A 108 11.02 21.21 14.80
C ALA A 108 12.41 21.62 15.34
N ALA A 109 12.43 22.37 16.45
CA ALA A 109 13.64 22.74 17.18
C ALA A 109 14.06 21.69 18.22
N ALA A 110 13.30 20.61 18.38
CA ALA A 110 13.60 19.58 19.37
C ALA A 110 14.79 18.71 18.98
N ALA A 111 15.32 17.98 19.96
CA ALA A 111 16.39 17.02 19.75
C ALA A 111 15.98 15.90 18.77
N LEU A 112 16.97 15.35 18.06
CA LEU A 112 16.79 14.33 17.03
C LEU A 112 15.92 13.12 17.49
N PRO A 113 16.09 12.56 18.71
CA PRO A 113 15.27 11.41 19.13
C PRO A 113 13.76 11.70 19.16
N LEU A 114 13.36 12.91 19.57
CA LEU A 114 11.94 13.28 19.62
C LEU A 114 11.36 13.45 18.22
N ARG A 115 12.13 14.07 17.30
CA ARG A 115 11.75 14.21 15.89
C ARG A 115 11.67 12.84 15.20
N ALA A 116 12.59 11.93 15.52
CA ALA A 116 12.57 10.55 15.04
C ALA A 116 11.32 9.81 15.53
N LEU A 117 11.01 9.85 16.84
CA LEU A 117 9.81 9.23 17.39
C LEU A 117 8.53 9.79 16.77
N THR A 118 8.46 11.11 16.59
CA THR A 118 7.32 11.76 15.91
C THR A 118 7.16 11.25 14.49
N SER A 119 8.27 11.10 13.75
CA SER A 119 8.26 10.55 12.39
C SER A 119 7.74 9.11 12.36
N VAL A 120 8.17 8.28 13.31
CA VAL A 120 7.66 6.90 13.47
C VAL A 120 6.16 6.91 13.71
N VAL A 121 5.68 7.73 14.64
CA VAL A 121 4.24 7.85 14.98
C VAL A 121 3.41 8.31 13.79
N VAL A 122 3.92 9.23 12.97
CA VAL A 122 3.24 9.70 11.74
C VAL A 122 3.20 8.61 10.66
N ILE A 123 4.28 7.85 10.49
CA ILE A 123 4.35 6.82 9.44
C ILE A 123 3.53 5.60 9.83
N PHE A 124 3.49 5.26 11.12
CA PHE A 124 2.94 4.01 11.62
C PHE A 124 1.49 3.72 11.18
N PRO A 125 0.51 4.64 11.28
CA PRO A 125 -0.86 4.38 10.83
C PRO A 125 -0.96 4.13 9.33
N ALA A 126 -0.23 4.90 8.52
CA ALA A 126 -0.20 4.69 7.07
C ALA A 126 0.37 3.31 6.74
N GLY A 127 1.54 2.98 7.28
CA GLY A 127 2.17 1.69 7.01
C GLY A 127 1.32 0.51 7.51
N LEU A 128 0.75 0.60 8.70
CA LEU A 128 -0.15 -0.42 9.26
C LEU A 128 -1.34 -0.69 8.34
N LEU A 129 -2.04 0.36 7.90
CA LEU A 129 -3.21 0.23 7.04
C LEU A 129 -2.85 -0.23 5.63
N MET A 130 -1.75 0.26 5.06
CA MET A 130 -1.26 -0.18 3.74
C MET A 130 -0.84 -1.66 3.76
N GLY A 131 -0.31 -2.16 4.88
CA GLY A 131 0.10 -3.55 5.06
C GLY A 131 -1.02 -4.59 4.85
N PHE A 132 -2.30 -4.19 4.93
CA PHE A 132 -3.43 -5.07 4.65
C PHE A 132 -3.59 -5.40 3.16
N GLY A 133 -3.18 -4.51 2.26
CA GLY A 133 -3.59 -4.55 0.86
C GLY A 133 -3.15 -5.84 0.15
N PHE A 134 -1.87 -6.19 0.30
CA PHE A 134 -1.25 -7.32 -0.37
C PHE A 134 -1.78 -8.69 0.12
N PRO A 135 -1.69 -9.05 1.41
CA PRO A 135 -2.21 -10.33 1.90
C PRO A 135 -3.71 -10.47 1.69
N THR A 136 -4.48 -9.38 1.78
CA THR A 136 -5.91 -9.40 1.47
C THR A 136 -6.17 -9.72 0.00
N GLY A 137 -5.46 -9.07 -0.93
CA GLY A 137 -5.57 -9.38 -2.36
C GLY A 137 -5.19 -10.82 -2.68
N MET A 138 -4.11 -11.32 -2.05
CA MET A 138 -3.66 -12.69 -2.23
C MET A 138 -4.72 -13.69 -1.78
N ARG A 139 -5.32 -13.49 -0.60
CA ARG A 139 -6.44 -14.32 -0.11
C ARG A 139 -7.64 -14.32 -1.06
N LEU A 140 -8.01 -13.16 -1.59
CA LEU A 140 -9.13 -13.06 -2.54
C LEU A 140 -8.86 -13.86 -3.82
N VAL A 141 -7.66 -13.75 -4.37
CA VAL A 141 -7.29 -14.45 -5.60
C VAL A 141 -7.13 -15.94 -5.36
N THR A 142 -6.40 -16.36 -4.33
CA THR A 142 -6.15 -17.79 -4.06
C THR A 142 -7.41 -18.57 -3.73
N ALA A 143 -8.44 -17.91 -3.16
CA ALA A 143 -9.76 -18.51 -2.96
C ALA A 143 -10.52 -18.78 -4.27
N ILE A 144 -10.14 -18.12 -5.37
CA ILE A 144 -10.71 -18.32 -6.71
C ILE A 144 -9.83 -19.28 -7.51
N ASP A 145 -8.54 -18.97 -7.63
CA ASP A 145 -7.54 -19.79 -8.32
C ASP A 145 -6.14 -19.40 -7.81
N PRO A 146 -5.33 -20.33 -7.29
CA PRO A 146 -3.97 -20.04 -6.84
C PRO A 146 -2.94 -19.90 -8.00
N GLN A 147 -3.25 -20.36 -9.21
CA GLN A 147 -2.30 -20.34 -10.34
C GLN A 147 -1.72 -18.96 -10.71
N PRO A 148 -2.50 -17.85 -10.80
CA PRO A 148 -1.97 -16.56 -11.25
C PRO A 148 -1.11 -15.84 -10.20
N THR A 149 -0.94 -16.40 -8.99
CA THR A 149 -0.24 -15.73 -7.88
C THR A 149 1.19 -15.25 -8.21
N PRO A 150 2.06 -15.99 -8.91
CA PRO A 150 3.41 -15.51 -9.23
C PRO A 150 3.39 -14.34 -10.21
N TRP A 151 2.40 -14.31 -11.12
CA TRP A 151 2.21 -13.19 -12.03
C TRP A 151 1.80 -11.92 -11.29
N LEU A 152 0.87 -12.02 -10.34
CA LEU A 152 0.38 -10.88 -9.57
C LEU A 152 1.47 -10.26 -8.69
N TRP A 153 2.33 -11.10 -8.08
CA TRP A 153 3.55 -10.65 -7.42
C TRP A 153 4.47 -9.88 -8.39
N GLY A 154 4.67 -10.40 -9.60
CA GLY A 154 5.46 -9.76 -10.64
C GLY A 154 4.90 -8.39 -11.07
N VAL A 155 3.58 -8.28 -11.21
CA VAL A 155 2.89 -7.02 -11.54
C VAL A 155 3.07 -5.99 -10.42
N ASN A 156 2.91 -6.41 -9.17
CA ASN A 156 3.13 -5.53 -8.02
C ASN A 156 4.56 -5.00 -7.96
N GLY A 157 5.56 -5.89 -8.11
CA GLY A 157 6.97 -5.50 -8.14
C GLY A 157 7.30 -4.56 -9.29
N ALA A 158 6.82 -4.85 -10.51
CA ALA A 158 7.02 -3.97 -11.67
C ALA A 158 6.35 -2.59 -11.47
N ALA A 159 5.14 -2.56 -10.94
CA ALA A 159 4.44 -1.32 -10.60
C ALA A 159 5.21 -0.52 -9.55
N GLY A 160 5.76 -1.16 -8.51
CA GLY A 160 6.56 -0.49 -7.50
C GLY A 160 7.83 0.16 -8.06
N VAL A 161 8.57 -0.54 -8.92
CA VAL A 161 9.77 0.02 -9.57
C VAL A 161 9.42 1.24 -10.43
N LEU A 162 8.37 1.15 -11.25
CA LEU A 162 7.91 2.28 -12.08
C LEU A 162 7.42 3.45 -11.22
N ALA A 163 6.65 3.15 -10.17
CA ALA A 163 6.11 4.13 -9.24
C ALA A 163 7.20 4.92 -8.53
N ALA A 164 8.34 4.29 -8.21
CA ALA A 164 9.40 4.98 -7.50
C ALA A 164 9.90 6.22 -8.27
N GLY A 165 10.16 6.08 -9.57
CA GLY A 165 10.53 7.20 -10.44
C GLY A 165 9.38 8.20 -10.63
N LEU A 166 8.15 7.70 -10.86
CA LEU A 166 6.97 8.54 -11.05
C LEU A 166 6.62 9.37 -9.81
N ALA A 167 6.79 8.83 -8.61
CA ALA A 167 6.53 9.50 -7.35
C ALA A 167 7.51 10.66 -7.13
N VAL A 168 8.79 10.45 -7.42
CA VAL A 168 9.81 11.52 -7.37
C VAL A 168 9.48 12.60 -8.41
N ALA A 169 9.17 12.22 -9.65
CA ALA A 169 8.79 13.17 -10.70
C ALA A 169 7.54 13.97 -10.33
N CYS A 170 6.53 13.32 -9.75
CA CYS A 170 5.30 13.95 -9.25
C CYS A 170 5.59 14.94 -8.12
N SER A 171 6.48 14.57 -7.19
CA SER A 171 6.87 15.45 -6.10
C SER A 171 7.58 16.71 -6.59
N ILE A 172 8.43 16.58 -7.60
CA ILE A 172 9.18 17.71 -8.16
C ILE A 172 8.26 18.59 -9.01
N GLY A 173 7.40 17.98 -9.84
CA GLY A 173 6.54 18.71 -10.78
C GLY A 173 5.31 19.35 -10.14
N PHE A 174 4.80 18.80 -9.05
CA PHE A 174 3.58 19.28 -8.39
C PHE A 174 3.82 19.62 -6.92
N SER A 175 4.00 18.62 -6.07
CA SER A 175 4.40 18.74 -4.66
C SER A 175 4.45 17.36 -4.01
N VAL A 176 5.12 17.25 -2.86
CA VAL A 176 5.10 16.05 -2.02
C VAL A 176 3.66 15.70 -1.58
N ASP A 177 2.81 16.70 -1.36
CA ASP A 177 1.42 16.51 -0.94
C ASP A 177 0.58 15.85 -2.04
N THR A 178 0.79 16.28 -3.28
CA THR A 178 0.17 15.65 -4.45
C THR A 178 0.60 14.19 -4.55
N THR A 179 1.89 13.88 -4.35
CA THR A 179 2.41 12.51 -4.39
C THR A 179 1.68 11.61 -3.37
N ILE A 180 1.51 12.06 -2.13
CA ILE A 180 0.80 11.29 -1.09
C ILE A 180 -0.69 11.10 -1.45
N ARG A 181 -1.35 12.15 -1.95
CA ARG A 181 -2.76 12.07 -2.37
C ARG A 181 -2.96 11.15 -3.56
N VAL A 182 -2.06 11.14 -4.53
CA VAL A 182 -2.07 10.18 -5.66
C VAL A 182 -2.00 8.75 -5.13
N GLY A 183 -1.13 8.49 -4.15
CA GLY A 183 -1.08 7.20 -3.47
C GLY A 183 -2.40 6.83 -2.80
N GLY A 184 -3.04 7.77 -2.10
CA GLY A 184 -4.38 7.61 -1.52
C GLY A 184 -5.46 7.31 -2.57
N ILE A 185 -5.42 7.95 -3.74
CA ILE A 185 -6.31 7.66 -4.87
C ILE A 185 -6.09 6.23 -5.38
N CYS A 186 -4.83 5.80 -5.55
CA CYS A 186 -4.52 4.43 -5.95
C CYS A 186 -5.14 3.40 -4.98
N TYR A 187 -5.07 3.66 -3.66
CA TYR A 187 -5.71 2.80 -2.66
C TYR A 187 -7.24 2.84 -2.74
N LEU A 188 -7.86 4.01 -2.91
CA LEU A 188 -9.33 4.10 -3.10
C LEU A 188 -9.80 3.32 -4.32
N LEU A 189 -9.03 3.37 -5.41
CA LEU A 189 -9.30 2.64 -6.65
C LEU A 189 -9.20 1.12 -6.49
N LEU A 190 -8.68 0.59 -5.37
CA LEU A 190 -8.74 -0.84 -5.08
C LEU A 190 -10.17 -1.32 -4.85
N LEU A 191 -11.05 -0.46 -4.33
CA LEU A 191 -12.42 -0.83 -3.95
C LEU A 191 -13.19 -1.54 -5.08
N PRO A 192 -13.32 -0.98 -6.31
CA PRO A 192 -14.04 -1.66 -7.39
C PRO A 192 -13.44 -3.03 -7.72
N PHE A 193 -12.11 -3.17 -7.74
CA PHE A 193 -11.46 -4.46 -8.03
C PHE A 193 -11.65 -5.47 -6.90
N ALA A 194 -11.59 -5.04 -5.64
CA ALA A 194 -11.91 -5.87 -4.49
C ALA A 194 -13.37 -6.37 -4.53
N LEU A 195 -14.31 -5.49 -4.84
CA LEU A 195 -15.73 -5.84 -4.98
C LEU A 195 -15.96 -6.81 -6.15
N LEU A 196 -15.24 -6.65 -7.26
CA LEU A 196 -15.31 -7.58 -8.38
C LEU A 196 -14.76 -8.96 -7.99
N LEU A 197 -13.61 -9.03 -7.31
CA LEU A 197 -13.04 -10.30 -6.83
C LEU A 197 -13.97 -11.00 -5.84
N LEU A 198 -14.62 -10.26 -4.93
CA LEU A 198 -15.59 -10.82 -3.99
C LEU A 198 -16.82 -11.44 -4.66
N ARG A 199 -17.14 -11.05 -5.90
CA ARG A 199 -18.29 -11.57 -6.66
C ARG A 199 -17.94 -12.80 -7.50
N VAL A 200 -16.66 -13.12 -7.69
CA VAL A 200 -16.26 -14.29 -8.47
C VAL A 200 -16.49 -15.56 -7.64
N PRO A 201 -17.13 -16.60 -8.19
CA PRO A 201 -17.30 -17.88 -7.50
C PRO A 201 -15.95 -18.45 -7.04
N ARG A 202 -15.88 -18.85 -5.77
CA ARG A 202 -14.69 -19.47 -5.17
C ARG A 202 -14.62 -20.94 -5.58
N GLN A 203 -13.41 -21.47 -5.73
CA GLN A 203 -13.25 -22.92 -5.82
C GLN A 203 -13.69 -23.55 -4.49
N VAL A 204 -14.67 -24.46 -4.54
CA VAL A 204 -15.00 -25.30 -3.40
C VAL A 204 -13.80 -26.23 -3.19
N PRO A 205 -13.21 -26.31 -1.98
CA PRO A 205 -12.16 -27.30 -1.74
C PRO A 205 -12.73 -28.67 -2.08
N LEU A 206 -12.07 -29.43 -2.96
CA LEU A 206 -12.37 -30.85 -3.10
C LEU A 206 -12.10 -31.47 -1.73
N VAL A 207 -13.17 -31.75 -0.98
CA VAL A 207 -13.09 -32.59 0.22
C VAL A 207 -12.55 -33.92 -0.29
N ALA A 208 -11.29 -34.21 0.00
CA ALA A 208 -10.75 -35.53 -0.23
C ALA A 208 -11.60 -36.50 0.60
N PRO A 209 -12.24 -37.52 -0.01
CA PRO A 209 -12.88 -38.56 0.79
C PRO A 209 -11.79 -39.20 1.67
N THR A 210 -12.12 -39.26 2.96
CA THR A 210 -11.33 -39.78 4.09
C THR A 210 -10.71 -41.14 3.83
#